data_AF-A0AAP6EJ95-F1
#
_entry.id   AF-A0AAP6EJ95-F1
#
_cell.length_a   1.000
_cell.length_b   1.000
_cell.length_c   1.000
_cell.angle_alpha   90.00
_cell.angle_beta   90.00
_cell.angle_gamma   90.00
#
_symmetry.space_group_name_H-M   'P 1'
#
loop_
_entity.id
_entity.type
_entity.pdbx_description
1 polymer ?
#
loop_
_entity_poly.entity_id
_entity_poly.type
_entity_poly.pdbx_seq_one_letter_code
_entity_poly.pdbx_strand_id
1 'polypeptide(L)'
;MLLASTFFAFGTDILGTKERTRAEERVDEELDRERAPLDATMVEDWPTNGVLYHVLDRRLTSGERSRLRGGAGVDYVAKTLKARPLEAGSCGAGCGRVRYFLKLSSQKAQDQINVTDFSVRDMKCAPVHSADTTLFVQPSGESSPPTPLSVDLSVTHPTFMMEDVNNGGSVPYRRNGGEVLGSGAKPSTFAIDVDAASHCTWTMELSYLPNGSDQEMKPFVVKKGLRGEPIPKNPAEKWFFDGSWHEGDAS
;
A
#
# COMPACT_ATOMS: atom_id res chain seq x y z
N MET A 1 -34.25 -75.38 3.52
CA MET A 1 -34.48 -74.89 2.14
C MET A 1 -34.61 -73.38 2.21
N LEU A 2 -33.86 -72.68 1.35
CA LEU A 2 -33.92 -71.25 1.00
C LEU A 2 -33.29 -70.20 1.95
N LEU A 3 -32.14 -69.73 1.45
CA LEU A 3 -31.41 -68.47 1.67
C LEU A 3 -32.18 -67.23 1.17
N ALA A 4 -31.57 -66.05 1.45
CA ALA A 4 -31.72 -64.74 0.79
C ALA A 4 -32.74 -63.80 1.46
N SER A 5 -32.53 -62.50 1.69
CA SER A 5 -31.55 -61.51 1.22
C SER A 5 -31.74 -60.25 2.05
N THR A 6 -30.66 -59.55 2.43
CA THR A 6 -30.66 -58.08 2.66
C THR A 6 -29.22 -57.60 2.83
N PHE A 7 -28.54 -57.31 1.72
CA PHE A 7 -27.33 -56.50 1.67
C PHE A 7 -27.42 -55.54 0.47
N PHE A 8 -28.37 -54.60 0.49
CA PHE A 8 -28.45 -53.52 -0.50
C PHE A 8 -29.07 -52.29 0.15
N ALA A 9 -28.29 -51.55 0.94
CA ALA A 9 -28.71 -50.23 1.43
C ALA A 9 -27.57 -49.26 1.77
N PHE A 10 -26.29 -49.69 1.78
CA PHE A 10 -25.17 -48.82 2.17
C PHE A 10 -24.24 -48.40 1.02
N GLY A 11 -24.48 -48.87 -0.21
CA GLY A 11 -23.63 -48.57 -1.36
C GLY A 11 -23.98 -47.28 -2.11
N THR A 12 -25.24 -46.84 -2.06
CA THR A 12 -25.75 -45.74 -2.90
C THR A 12 -25.52 -44.35 -2.30
N ASP A 13 -25.48 -44.21 -0.97
CA ASP A 13 -25.27 -42.91 -0.33
C ASP A 13 -23.80 -42.43 -0.37
N ILE A 14 -22.83 -43.34 -0.40
CA ILE A 14 -21.40 -43.00 -0.46
C ILE A 14 -20.99 -42.53 -1.87
N LEU A 15 -21.67 -43.03 -2.91
CA LEU A 15 -21.44 -42.60 -4.29
C LEU A 15 -22.06 -41.23 -4.57
N GLY A 16 -23.30 -41.00 -4.13
CA GLY A 16 -23.99 -39.71 -4.30
C GLY A 16 -23.32 -38.57 -3.53
N THR A 17 -22.79 -38.86 -2.32
CA THR A 17 -21.98 -37.87 -1.57
C THR A 17 -20.66 -37.57 -2.25
N LYS A 18 -19.91 -38.58 -2.73
CA LYS A 18 -18.65 -38.35 -3.46
C LYS A 18 -18.83 -37.60 -4.78
N GLU A 19 -19.91 -37.85 -5.53
CA GLU A 19 -20.20 -37.10 -6.75
C GLU A 19 -20.58 -35.65 -6.45
N ARG A 20 -21.34 -35.43 -5.37
CA ARG A 20 -21.70 -34.09 -4.93
C ARG A 20 -20.50 -33.31 -4.41
N THR A 21 -19.61 -33.93 -3.63
CA THR A 21 -18.35 -33.31 -3.19
C THR A 21 -17.44 -33.00 -4.38
N ARG A 22 -17.36 -33.88 -5.39
CA ARG A 22 -16.59 -33.60 -6.63
C ARG A 22 -17.22 -32.51 -7.49
N ALA A 23 -18.54 -32.38 -7.47
CA ALA A 23 -19.25 -31.32 -8.19
C ALA A 23 -19.08 -29.98 -7.47
N GLU A 24 -19.16 -29.97 -6.14
CA GLU A 24 -18.87 -28.80 -5.30
C GLU A 24 -17.39 -28.39 -5.42
N GLU A 25 -16.43 -29.32 -5.39
CA GLU A 25 -15.00 -29.06 -5.64
C GLU A 25 -14.75 -28.51 -7.05
N ARG A 26 -15.44 -29.02 -8.09
CA ARG A 26 -15.31 -28.48 -9.45
C ARG A 26 -15.89 -27.08 -9.58
N VAL A 27 -17.04 -26.83 -8.95
CA VAL A 27 -17.66 -25.49 -8.95
C VAL A 27 -16.77 -24.52 -8.18
N ASP A 28 -16.19 -24.92 -7.06
CA ASP A 28 -15.23 -24.11 -6.31
C ASP A 28 -13.95 -23.89 -7.13
N GLU A 29 -13.39 -24.91 -7.81
CA GLU A 29 -12.23 -24.78 -8.72
C GLU A 29 -12.51 -23.87 -9.93
N GLU A 30 -13.75 -23.83 -10.41
CA GLU A 30 -14.18 -23.01 -11.54
C GLU A 30 -14.42 -21.56 -11.10
N LEU A 31 -15.06 -21.34 -9.95
CA LEU A 31 -15.19 -20.03 -9.30
C LEU A 31 -13.83 -19.44 -8.88
N ASP A 32 -12.92 -20.30 -8.43
CA ASP A 32 -11.54 -19.97 -8.09
C ASP A 32 -10.68 -19.63 -9.31
N ARG A 33 -11.08 -20.09 -10.50
CA ARG A 33 -10.46 -19.75 -11.78
C ARG A 33 -10.95 -18.39 -12.29
N GLU A 34 -12.19 -18.03 -11.99
CA GLU A 34 -12.82 -16.79 -12.47
C GLU A 34 -12.57 -15.58 -11.55
N ARG A 35 -12.28 -15.79 -10.26
CA ARG A 35 -11.95 -14.70 -9.33
C ARG A 35 -10.46 -14.40 -9.31
N ALA A 36 -10.11 -13.12 -9.16
CA ALA A 36 -8.74 -12.76 -8.81
C ALA A 36 -8.41 -13.41 -7.46
N PRO A 37 -7.33 -14.20 -7.34
CA PRO A 37 -7.03 -14.93 -6.11
C PRO A 37 -6.62 -14.00 -4.95
N LEU A 38 -6.40 -12.71 -5.23
CA LEU A 38 -5.93 -11.72 -4.27
C LEU A 38 -6.91 -10.57 -4.08
N ASP A 39 -7.15 -10.27 -2.81
CA ASP A 39 -7.63 -8.98 -2.38
C ASP A 39 -6.42 -8.07 -2.09
N ALA A 40 -6.35 -6.95 -2.81
CA ALA A 40 -5.31 -5.95 -2.61
C ALA A 40 -5.89 -4.73 -1.90
N THR A 41 -5.35 -4.41 -0.73
CA THR A 41 -5.68 -3.20 0.02
C THR A 41 -4.47 -2.29 0.07
N MET A 42 -4.70 -0.99 -0.10
CA MET A 42 -3.65 0.01 0.00
C MET A 42 -3.98 0.92 1.19
N VAL A 43 -3.00 1.11 2.07
CA VAL A 43 -3.10 2.04 3.19
C VAL A 43 -1.97 3.04 3.06
N GLU A 44 -2.30 4.32 3.05
CA GLU A 44 -1.31 5.39 3.26
C GLU A 44 -0.95 5.35 4.75
N ASP A 45 0.32 5.12 5.07
CA ASP A 45 0.76 4.93 6.45
C ASP A 45 1.63 6.09 6.89
N TRP A 46 1.76 6.22 8.20
CA TRP A 46 2.50 7.28 8.84
C TRP A 46 3.91 6.76 9.11
N PRO A 47 4.95 7.30 8.44
CA PRO A 47 6.29 6.90 8.78
C PRO A 47 6.57 7.27 10.25
N THR A 48 7.09 6.31 10.99
CA THR A 48 7.54 6.51 12.38
C THR A 48 8.88 7.24 12.46
N ASN A 49 9.57 7.43 11.32
CA ASN A 49 10.93 7.93 11.25
C ASN A 49 11.04 9.11 10.28
N GLY A 50 11.89 10.09 10.63
CA GLY A 50 12.13 11.29 9.83
C GLY A 50 11.23 12.46 10.20
N VAL A 51 11.52 13.64 9.67
CA VAL A 51 10.71 14.83 9.93
C VAL A 51 9.34 14.66 9.27
N LEU A 52 8.29 14.68 10.08
CA LEU A 52 6.92 14.54 9.63
C LEU A 52 6.27 15.92 9.43
N TYR A 53 5.82 16.17 8.22
CA TYR A 53 4.98 17.30 7.85
C TYR A 53 3.55 16.81 7.69
N HIS A 54 2.58 17.56 8.21
CA HIS A 54 1.19 17.42 7.85
C HIS A 54 0.78 18.63 7.02
N VAL A 55 0.23 18.40 5.83
CA VAL A 55 -0.13 19.47 4.89
C VAL A 55 -1.63 19.61 4.72
N LEU A 56 -2.09 20.84 4.52
CA LEU A 56 -3.47 21.19 4.20
C LEU A 56 -3.50 22.17 3.04
N ASP A 57 -4.34 21.91 2.04
CA ASP A 57 -4.59 22.81 0.90
C ASP A 57 -5.37 24.08 1.27
N ARG A 58 -5.49 24.36 2.57
CA ARG A 58 -6.19 25.52 3.11
C ARG A 58 -5.49 25.99 4.37
N ARG A 59 -5.68 27.26 4.67
CA ARG A 59 -5.34 27.82 5.99
C ARG A 59 -6.21 27.21 7.10
N LEU A 60 -5.69 27.28 8.32
CA LEU A 60 -6.49 26.95 9.50
C LEU A 60 -7.57 28.01 9.73
N THR A 61 -8.70 27.59 10.26
CA THR A 61 -9.72 28.48 10.79
C THR A 61 -9.28 29.03 12.16
N SER A 62 -9.87 30.14 12.60
CA SER A 62 -9.59 30.71 13.92
C SER A 62 -9.84 29.73 15.07
N GLY A 63 -10.89 28.90 14.95
CA GLY A 63 -11.21 27.85 15.91
C GLY A 63 -10.16 26.73 15.94
N GLU A 64 -9.64 26.33 14.78
CA GLU A 64 -8.58 25.32 14.68
C GLU A 64 -7.27 25.83 15.28
N ARG A 65 -6.85 27.08 14.98
CA ARG A 65 -5.67 27.70 15.61
C ARG A 65 -5.80 27.75 17.13
N SER A 66 -6.98 28.13 17.62
CA SER A 66 -7.26 28.21 19.06
C SER A 66 -7.16 26.84 19.72
N ARG A 67 -7.63 25.77 19.05
CA ARG A 67 -7.49 24.39 19.55
C ARG A 67 -6.05 23.90 19.55
N LEU A 68 -5.27 24.20 18.51
CA LEU A 68 -3.83 23.87 18.49
C LEU A 68 -3.11 24.52 19.67
N ARG A 69 -3.27 25.85 19.83
CA ARG A 69 -2.71 26.59 20.98
C ARG A 69 -3.22 26.11 22.34
N GLY A 70 -4.46 25.60 22.37
CA GLY A 70 -5.11 25.04 23.56
C GLY A 70 -4.65 23.63 23.94
N GLY A 71 -3.62 23.08 23.28
CA GLY A 71 -3.04 21.78 23.63
C GLY A 71 -3.61 20.59 22.87
N ALA A 72 -4.23 20.79 21.70
CA ALA A 72 -4.61 19.68 20.84
C ALA A 72 -3.38 18.86 20.46
N GLY A 73 -3.43 17.53 20.61
CA GLY A 73 -2.32 16.65 20.24
C GLY A 73 -2.20 16.44 18.72
N VAL A 74 -1.16 15.72 18.29
CA VAL A 74 -0.93 15.34 16.88
C VAL A 74 -2.13 14.58 16.29
N ASP A 75 -2.81 13.75 17.09
CA ASP A 75 -4.03 13.03 16.71
C ASP A 75 -5.14 13.94 16.17
N TYR A 76 -5.25 15.17 16.68
CA TYR A 76 -6.22 16.14 16.18
C TYR A 76 -5.94 16.51 14.72
N VAL A 77 -4.66 16.69 14.37
CA VAL A 77 -4.23 17.06 13.02
C VAL A 77 -4.55 15.93 12.03
N ALA A 78 -4.20 14.69 12.37
CA ALA A 78 -4.44 13.56 11.49
C ALA A 78 -5.93 13.19 11.37
N LYS A 79 -6.66 13.07 12.50
CA LYS A 79 -8.03 12.54 12.51
C LYS A 79 -9.10 13.62 12.28
N THR A 80 -8.88 14.83 12.80
CA THR A 80 -9.88 15.90 12.76
C THR A 80 -9.64 16.87 11.62
N LEU A 81 -8.41 17.39 11.48
CA LEU A 81 -8.08 18.26 10.34
C LEU A 81 -7.95 17.48 9.03
N LYS A 82 -7.74 16.15 9.11
CA LYS A 82 -7.46 15.27 7.97
C LYS A 82 -6.26 15.77 7.16
N ALA A 83 -5.27 16.33 7.85
CA ALA A 83 -4.06 16.83 7.23
C ALA A 83 -3.22 15.66 6.72
N ARG A 84 -2.64 15.83 5.54
CA ARG A 84 -1.97 14.75 4.82
C ARG A 84 -0.52 14.63 5.28
N PRO A 85 -0.06 13.44 5.69
CA PRO A 85 1.32 13.26 6.13
C PRO A 85 2.27 13.24 4.92
N LEU A 86 3.40 13.94 5.05
CA LEU A 86 4.53 13.93 4.14
C LEU A 86 5.81 13.81 4.97
N GLU A 87 6.76 13.00 4.51
CA GLU A 87 8.10 12.94 5.08
C GLU A 87 9.03 13.85 4.29
N ALA A 88 9.92 14.56 4.98
CA ALA A 88 11.07 15.15 4.29
C ALA A 88 12.00 14.04 3.85
N GLY A 89 12.03 13.78 2.54
CA GLY A 89 13.12 13.04 1.92
C GLY A 89 14.47 13.75 2.15
N SER A 90 15.54 13.20 1.60
CA SER A 90 16.91 13.71 1.78
C SER A 90 17.15 15.15 1.30
N CYS A 91 16.25 15.71 0.48
CA CYS A 91 16.33 17.08 -0.03
C CYS A 91 15.49 18.13 0.74
N GLY A 92 14.73 17.75 1.77
CA GLY A 92 13.94 18.70 2.57
C GLY A 92 12.79 19.36 1.79
N ALA A 93 12.51 20.64 2.06
CA ALA A 93 11.39 21.38 1.46
C ALA A 93 11.49 21.47 -0.08
N GLY A 94 10.39 21.19 -0.78
CA GLY A 94 10.35 21.11 -2.25
C GLY A 94 10.50 19.71 -2.83
N CYS A 95 10.91 18.75 -2.01
CA CYS A 95 10.70 17.33 -2.25
C CYS A 95 9.73 16.83 -1.17
N GLY A 96 8.99 15.77 -1.46
CA GLY A 96 8.17 15.10 -0.47
C GLY A 96 8.24 13.61 -0.70
N ARG A 97 8.24 12.86 0.39
CA ARG A 97 8.08 11.42 0.36
C ARG A 97 6.75 11.04 0.98
N VAL A 98 5.99 10.24 0.26
CA VAL A 98 4.77 9.59 0.78
C VAL A 98 5.03 8.10 0.85
N ARG A 99 4.71 7.46 1.97
CA ARG A 99 4.81 6.01 2.14
C ARG A 99 3.45 5.34 2.03
N TYR A 100 3.35 4.35 1.16
CA TYR A 100 2.18 3.50 1.02
C TYR A 100 2.49 2.07 1.43
N PHE A 101 1.52 1.41 2.07
CA PHE A 101 1.58 -0.01 2.40
C PHE A 101 0.55 -0.76 1.55
N LEU A 102 1.07 -1.53 0.59
CA LEU A 102 0.28 -2.45 -0.20
C LEU A 102 0.19 -3.78 0.54
N LYS A 103 -0.99 -4.09 1.06
CA LYS A 103 -1.28 -5.39 1.67
C LYS A 103 -1.98 -6.28 0.65
N LEU A 104 -1.39 -7.44 0.40
CA LEU A 104 -1.95 -8.48 -0.44
C LEU A 104 -2.40 -9.64 0.45
N SER A 105 -3.68 -10.00 0.34
CA SER A 105 -4.24 -11.15 1.04
C SER A 105 -4.85 -12.10 0.02
N SER A 106 -4.46 -13.38 0.09
CA SER A 106 -5.16 -14.43 -0.64
C SER A 106 -6.31 -14.97 0.19
N GLN A 107 -7.40 -15.33 -0.49
CA GLN A 107 -8.47 -16.13 0.12
C GLN A 107 -8.10 -17.62 0.22
N LYS A 108 -7.00 -18.03 -0.44
CA LYS A 108 -6.49 -19.40 -0.43
C LYS A 108 -5.26 -19.51 0.47
N ALA A 109 -5.16 -20.62 1.20
CA ALA A 109 -4.19 -20.76 2.29
C ALA A 109 -2.73 -21.00 1.87
N GLN A 110 -2.47 -21.33 0.61
CA GLN A 110 -1.13 -21.72 0.15
C GLN A 110 -0.76 -21.13 -1.23
N ASP A 111 -1.30 -19.97 -1.58
CA ASP A 111 -0.94 -19.32 -2.83
C ASP A 111 0.40 -18.58 -2.67
N GLN A 112 1.48 -19.20 -3.12
CA GLN A 112 2.66 -18.44 -3.49
C GLN A 112 2.35 -17.71 -4.80
N ILE A 113 2.69 -16.43 -4.88
CA ILE A 113 2.60 -15.68 -6.13
C ILE A 113 3.99 -15.32 -6.61
N ASN A 114 4.18 -15.32 -7.92
CA ASN A 114 5.34 -14.75 -8.56
C ASN A 114 4.93 -13.39 -9.10
N VAL A 115 5.48 -12.32 -8.52
CA VAL A 115 5.32 -10.97 -9.08
C VAL A 115 6.11 -10.92 -10.39
N THR A 116 5.38 -10.70 -11.49
CA THR A 116 5.92 -10.69 -12.85
C THR A 116 6.15 -9.29 -13.37
N ASP A 117 5.52 -8.26 -12.81
CA ASP A 117 5.81 -6.87 -13.14
C ASP A 117 5.34 -5.93 -12.04
N PHE A 118 6.05 -4.82 -11.88
CA PHE A 118 5.65 -3.74 -11.00
C PHE A 118 5.95 -2.41 -11.71
N SER A 119 4.92 -1.66 -12.09
CA SER A 119 5.05 -0.50 -12.98
C SER A 119 4.20 0.71 -12.57
N VAL A 120 4.66 1.88 -13.00
CA VAL A 120 3.94 3.15 -12.92
C VAL A 120 3.22 3.39 -14.25
N ARG A 121 1.92 3.70 -14.18
CA ARG A 121 1.05 4.03 -15.32
C ARG A 121 0.33 5.34 -15.11
N ASP A 122 -0.16 5.92 -16.20
CA ASP A 122 -1.06 7.07 -16.20
C ASP A 122 -0.56 8.28 -15.39
N MET A 123 0.76 8.43 -15.26
CA MET A 123 1.36 9.48 -14.45
C MET A 123 1.08 10.85 -15.09
N LYS A 124 0.47 11.73 -14.30
CA LYS A 124 0.21 13.12 -14.65
C LYS A 124 0.68 13.99 -13.51
N CYS A 125 1.65 14.84 -13.80
CA CYS A 125 2.16 15.81 -12.85
C CYS A 125 1.70 17.21 -13.25
N ALA A 126 1.22 17.96 -12.26
CA ALA A 126 0.87 19.36 -12.39
C ALA A 126 1.89 20.22 -11.64
N PRO A 127 2.09 21.49 -12.08
CA PRO A 127 2.85 22.46 -11.30
C PRO A 127 2.33 22.54 -9.86
N VAL A 128 3.25 22.79 -8.93
CA VAL A 128 2.97 22.75 -7.49
C VAL A 128 1.91 23.80 -7.11
N HIS A 129 0.69 23.36 -6.81
CA HIS A 129 -0.18 24.12 -5.92
C HIS A 129 0.29 23.85 -4.49
N SER A 130 1.14 24.71 -3.95
CA SER A 130 1.67 24.51 -2.60
C SER A 130 0.52 24.45 -1.60
N ALA A 131 0.50 23.43 -0.74
CA ALA A 131 -0.44 23.41 0.38
C ALA A 131 -0.24 24.69 1.22
N ASP A 132 -1.35 25.29 1.67
CA ASP A 132 -1.34 26.58 2.36
C ASP A 132 -0.84 26.48 3.80
N THR A 133 -1.00 25.32 4.44
CA THR A 133 -0.55 25.09 5.82
C THR A 133 0.34 23.88 5.92
N THR A 134 1.45 24.03 6.63
CA THR A 134 2.31 22.92 7.05
C THR A 134 2.35 22.87 8.57
N LEU A 135 2.08 21.68 9.13
CA LEU A 135 2.22 21.40 10.55
C LEU A 135 3.36 20.38 10.73
N PHE A 136 4.44 20.79 11.38
CA PHE A 136 5.63 20.00 11.63
C PHE A 136 5.51 19.25 12.95
N VAL A 137 5.85 17.95 12.93
CA VAL A 137 5.93 17.10 14.12
C VAL A 137 7.32 16.46 14.15
N GLN A 138 8.06 16.69 15.23
CA GLN A 138 9.34 16.02 15.44
C GLN A 138 9.08 14.53 15.73
N PRO A 139 9.75 13.59 15.04
CA PRO A 139 9.53 12.17 15.26
C PRO A 139 9.99 11.75 16.66
N SER A 140 9.19 10.91 17.32
CA SER A 140 9.63 10.09 18.45
C SER A 140 10.36 8.88 17.89
N GLY A 141 11.69 8.85 18.00
CA GLY A 141 12.53 7.87 17.32
C GLY A 141 12.08 6.42 17.52
N GLU A 142 11.72 5.77 16.42
CA GLU A 142 11.56 4.31 16.35
C GLU A 142 12.34 3.76 15.14
N SER A 143 12.33 2.44 14.94
CA SER A 143 13.15 1.75 13.93
C SER A 143 12.41 1.54 12.60
N SER A 144 13.15 1.51 11.49
CA SER A 144 12.63 1.41 10.12
C SER A 144 11.74 0.17 9.88
N PRO A 145 10.58 0.33 9.20
CA PRO A 145 9.77 -0.78 8.69
C PRO A 145 10.32 -1.33 7.34
N PRO A 146 9.79 -2.47 6.85
CA PRO A 146 10.54 -3.47 6.07
C PRO A 146 10.71 -3.17 4.58
N THR A 147 11.70 -3.84 3.97
CA THR A 147 12.11 -3.89 2.55
C THR A 147 11.49 -2.81 1.66
N PRO A 148 12.11 -1.62 1.57
CA PRO A 148 11.52 -0.50 0.87
C PRO A 148 11.60 -0.71 -0.64
N LEU A 149 10.44 -0.65 -1.30
CA LEU A 149 10.38 -0.26 -2.69
C LEU A 149 10.40 1.27 -2.73
N SER A 150 11.16 1.87 -3.62
CA SER A 150 11.13 3.31 -3.85
C SER A 150 10.83 3.65 -5.29
N VAL A 151 10.19 4.79 -5.52
CA VAL A 151 9.89 5.30 -6.86
C VAL A 151 10.00 6.83 -6.86
N ASP A 152 10.78 7.36 -7.81
CA ASP A 152 10.90 8.80 -8.03
C ASP A 152 9.99 9.23 -9.19
N LEU A 153 8.94 10.00 -8.88
CA LEU A 153 8.00 10.52 -9.87
C LEU A 153 8.50 11.78 -10.60
N SER A 154 9.70 12.25 -10.25
CA SER A 154 10.31 13.43 -10.86
C SER A 154 10.96 13.13 -12.22
N VAL A 155 11.06 11.85 -12.59
CA VAL A 155 11.60 11.39 -13.89
C VAL A 155 10.49 10.96 -14.84
N THR A 156 10.72 11.05 -16.14
CA THR A 156 9.68 10.77 -17.17
C THR A 156 9.18 9.33 -17.18
N HIS A 157 10.03 8.36 -16.83
CA HIS A 157 9.70 6.93 -16.80
C HIS A 157 10.11 6.33 -15.45
N PRO A 158 9.34 6.60 -14.37
CA PRO A 158 9.65 6.09 -13.06
C PRO A 158 9.68 4.56 -13.05
N THR A 159 10.66 4.01 -12.34
CA THR A 159 10.81 2.57 -12.15
C THR A 159 10.87 2.30 -10.65
N PHE A 160 10.21 1.25 -10.20
CA PHE A 160 10.36 0.80 -8.82
C PHE A 160 11.77 0.30 -8.58
N MET A 161 12.37 0.76 -7.51
CA MET A 161 13.70 0.40 -7.06
C MET A 161 13.57 -0.38 -5.76
N MET A 162 14.43 -1.37 -5.55
CA MET A 162 14.58 -2.15 -4.33
C MET A 162 15.96 -1.90 -3.75
N GLU A 163 16.08 -1.88 -2.43
CA GLU A 163 17.38 -1.82 -1.76
C GLU A 163 18.21 -3.10 -2.05
N ASP A 164 19.43 -2.91 -2.54
CA ASP A 164 20.42 -3.98 -2.68
C ASP A 164 21.17 -4.14 -1.35
N VAL A 165 20.64 -5.03 -0.51
CA VAL A 165 21.19 -5.33 0.82
C VAL A 165 22.62 -5.87 0.75
N ASN A 166 23.03 -6.49 -0.37
CA ASN A 166 24.33 -7.14 -0.50
C ASN A 166 25.42 -6.17 -0.94
N ASN A 167 25.09 -5.23 -1.83
CA ASN A 167 26.08 -4.32 -2.41
C ASN A 167 25.97 -2.88 -1.90
N GLY A 168 24.91 -2.54 -1.17
CA GLY A 168 24.58 -1.18 -0.78
C GLY A 168 24.10 -0.36 -1.98
N GLY A 169 22.91 0.22 -1.88
CA GLY A 169 22.32 1.04 -2.94
C GLY A 169 20.95 0.52 -3.38
N SER A 170 20.48 0.96 -4.55
CA SER A 170 19.18 0.56 -5.07
C SER A 170 19.30 -0.02 -6.48
N VAL A 171 18.60 -1.12 -6.72
CA VAL A 171 18.51 -1.77 -8.03
C VAL A 171 17.08 -1.71 -8.53
N PRO A 172 16.83 -1.66 -9.85
CA PRO A 172 15.48 -1.80 -10.37
C PRO A 172 14.85 -3.07 -9.83
N TYR A 173 13.57 -2.99 -9.45
CA TYR A 173 12.80 -4.13 -8.98
C TYR A 173 12.94 -5.28 -9.99
N ARG A 174 13.62 -6.35 -9.59
CA ARG A 174 13.88 -7.51 -10.45
C ARG A 174 12.75 -8.51 -10.30
N ARG A 175 12.25 -8.99 -11.45
CA ARG A 175 11.31 -10.10 -11.55
C ARG A 175 11.94 -11.39 -11.00
N ASN A 176 11.09 -12.22 -10.42
CA ASN A 176 11.39 -13.57 -9.89
C ASN A 176 11.86 -13.59 -8.43
N GLY A 177 10.97 -13.16 -7.54
CA GLY A 177 10.90 -13.65 -6.17
C GLY A 177 9.49 -14.19 -5.97
N GLY A 178 9.36 -15.48 -5.65
CA GLY A 178 8.07 -16.00 -5.21
C GLY A 178 7.77 -15.42 -3.84
N GLU A 179 6.69 -14.65 -3.74
CA GLU A 179 6.20 -14.11 -2.49
C GLU A 179 5.22 -15.11 -1.88
N VAL A 180 5.55 -15.58 -0.67
CA VAL A 180 4.66 -16.47 0.08
C VAL A 180 3.58 -15.61 0.72
N LEU A 181 2.36 -15.66 0.18
CA LEU A 181 1.20 -15.05 0.81
C LEU A 181 0.65 -16.00 1.87
N GLY A 182 0.41 -15.50 3.08
CA GLY A 182 -0.44 -16.22 4.02
C GLY A 182 -1.91 -16.06 3.63
N SER A 183 -2.72 -17.10 3.86
CA SER A 183 -4.17 -16.89 4.07
C SER A 183 -4.34 -15.88 5.21
N GLY A 184 -5.36 -15.01 5.09
CA GLY A 184 -6.06 -14.19 6.11
C GLY A 184 -5.34 -13.70 7.39
N ALA A 185 -4.51 -14.51 8.04
CA ALA A 185 -3.71 -14.22 9.22
C ALA A 185 -2.30 -13.64 8.95
N LYS A 186 -1.72 -13.77 7.74
CA LYS A 186 -0.38 -13.20 7.41
C LYS A 186 -0.32 -12.62 5.98
N PRO A 187 -0.87 -11.42 5.74
CA PRO A 187 -0.80 -10.78 4.43
C PRO A 187 0.64 -10.37 4.08
N SER A 188 1.06 -10.52 2.82
CA SER A 188 2.31 -9.91 2.36
C SER A 188 2.11 -8.40 2.23
N THR A 189 3.11 -7.65 2.68
CA THR A 189 3.04 -6.20 2.75
C THR A 189 4.26 -5.59 2.09
N PHE A 190 4.05 -4.72 1.10
CA PHE A 190 5.10 -3.90 0.52
C PHE A 190 5.02 -2.48 1.09
N ALA A 191 6.14 -1.97 1.59
CA ALA A 191 6.31 -0.55 1.87
C ALA A 191 6.85 0.13 0.60
N ILE A 192 6.14 1.16 0.13
CA ILE A 192 6.44 1.87 -1.11
C ILE A 192 6.68 3.34 -0.77
N ASP A 193 7.94 3.76 -0.91
CA ASP A 193 8.37 5.15 -0.80
C ASP A 193 8.22 5.85 -2.14
N VAL A 194 7.45 6.94 -2.14
CA VAL A 194 7.13 7.71 -3.33
C VAL A 194 7.74 9.09 -3.18
N ASP A 195 8.85 9.33 -3.86
CA ASP A 195 9.49 10.63 -3.91
C ASP A 195 8.87 11.46 -5.07
N ALA A 196 8.50 12.70 -4.78
CA ALA A 196 7.91 13.60 -5.77
C ALA A 196 8.39 15.05 -5.60
N ALA A 197 8.75 15.70 -6.72
CA ALA A 197 9.05 17.13 -6.81
C ALA A 197 7.85 17.98 -7.30
N SER A 198 6.72 17.34 -7.61
CA SER A 198 5.49 17.99 -8.12
C SER A 198 4.26 17.21 -7.69
N HIS A 199 3.07 17.81 -7.83
CA HIS A 199 1.82 17.09 -7.57
C HIS A 199 1.57 16.11 -8.71
N CYS A 200 1.70 14.82 -8.43
CA CYS A 200 1.54 13.76 -9.40
C CYS A 200 0.40 12.84 -9.00
N THR A 201 -0.51 12.57 -9.92
CA THR A 201 -1.46 11.45 -9.83
C THR A 201 -0.99 10.35 -10.76
N TRP A 202 -1.02 9.10 -10.31
CA TRP A 202 -0.51 7.96 -11.09
C TRP A 202 -1.22 6.67 -10.69
N THR A 203 -1.09 5.64 -11.52
CA THR A 203 -1.62 4.30 -11.26
C THR A 203 -0.47 3.34 -11.04
N MET A 204 -0.47 2.68 -9.90
CA MET A 204 0.36 1.53 -9.61
C MET A 204 -0.23 0.29 -10.28
N GLU A 205 0.57 -0.43 -11.06
CA GLU A 205 0.22 -1.74 -11.63
C GLU A 205 1.18 -2.82 -11.12
N LEU A 206 0.64 -3.80 -10.38
CA LEU A 206 1.33 -5.01 -9.96
C LEU A 206 0.77 -6.19 -10.75
N SER A 207 1.59 -6.85 -11.56
CA SER A 207 1.24 -8.06 -12.28
C SER A 207 1.81 -9.29 -11.57
N TYR A 208 1.03 -10.36 -11.48
CA TYR A 208 1.48 -11.59 -10.82
C TYR A 208 0.86 -12.84 -11.44
N LEU A 209 1.51 -13.96 -11.20
CA LEU A 209 1.03 -15.31 -11.53
C LEU A 209 1.05 -16.17 -10.26
N PRO A 210 0.06 -17.06 -10.04
CA PRO A 210 0.20 -18.12 -9.06
C PRO A 210 1.47 -18.95 -9.30
N ASN A 211 2.09 -19.47 -8.24
CA ASN A 211 3.24 -20.34 -8.40
C ASN A 211 2.82 -21.65 -9.09
N GLY A 212 3.66 -22.15 -9.99
CA GLY A 212 3.32 -23.33 -10.82
C GLY A 212 2.33 -23.05 -11.96
N SER A 213 2.02 -21.79 -12.26
CA SER A 213 1.22 -21.43 -13.45
C SER A 213 1.89 -21.88 -14.75
N ASP A 214 1.08 -22.34 -15.70
CA ASP A 214 1.52 -22.67 -17.05
C ASP A 214 2.03 -21.41 -17.78
N GLN A 215 2.98 -21.60 -18.71
CA GLN A 215 3.61 -20.50 -19.45
C GLN A 215 2.62 -19.67 -20.30
N GLU A 216 1.45 -20.22 -20.63
CA GLU A 216 0.41 -19.55 -21.43
C GLU A 216 -0.58 -18.73 -20.58
N MET A 217 -0.52 -18.86 -19.25
CA MET A 217 -1.44 -18.13 -18.37
C MET A 217 -1.14 -16.63 -18.40
N LYS A 218 -2.19 -15.82 -18.60
CA LYS A 218 -2.08 -14.36 -18.52
C LYS A 218 -1.92 -13.93 -17.05
N PRO A 219 -1.01 -12.99 -16.75
CA PRO A 219 -0.88 -12.44 -15.41
C PRO A 219 -2.16 -11.75 -14.94
N PHE A 220 -2.47 -11.93 -13.66
CA PHE A 220 -3.44 -11.08 -12.97
C PHE A 220 -2.83 -9.72 -12.69
N VAL A 221 -3.64 -8.67 -12.67
CA VAL A 221 -3.18 -7.29 -12.50
C VAL A 221 -3.94 -6.60 -11.38
N VAL A 222 -3.20 -6.15 -10.37
CA VAL A 222 -3.70 -5.24 -9.34
C VAL A 222 -3.41 -3.80 -9.76
N LYS A 223 -4.44 -2.96 -9.80
CA LYS A 223 -4.32 -1.52 -10.08
C LYS A 223 -4.71 -0.69 -8.88
N LYS A 224 -3.91 0.31 -8.51
CA LYS A 224 -4.23 1.29 -7.46
C LYS A 224 -3.87 2.70 -7.91
N GLY A 225 -4.83 3.62 -7.86
CA GLY A 225 -4.58 5.04 -8.07
C GLY A 225 -3.93 5.65 -6.84
N LEU A 226 -2.82 6.36 -7.05
CA LEU A 226 -1.97 6.93 -6.01
C LEU A 226 -1.63 8.39 -6.34
N ARG A 227 -1.07 9.06 -5.35
CA ARG A 227 -0.54 10.42 -5.48
C ARG A 227 0.90 10.49 -4.97
N GLY A 228 1.64 11.46 -5.47
CA GLY A 228 2.86 11.96 -4.87
C GLY A 228 2.77 13.48 -4.80
N GLU A 229 3.25 14.08 -3.72
CA GLU A 229 3.26 15.52 -3.57
C GLU A 229 4.51 15.99 -2.81
N PRO A 230 5.09 17.15 -3.16
CA PRO A 230 6.24 17.70 -2.47
C PRO A 230 5.81 18.42 -1.18
N ILE A 231 6.74 18.54 -0.23
CA ILE A 231 6.55 19.47 0.90
C ILE A 231 6.54 20.91 0.37
N PRO A 232 5.55 21.75 0.74
CA PRO A 232 5.51 23.16 0.37
C PRO A 232 6.79 23.91 0.77
N LYS A 233 7.40 24.63 -0.17
CA LYS A 233 8.55 25.51 0.13
C LYS A 233 8.11 26.74 0.93
N ASN A 234 7.03 27.38 0.48
CA ASN A 234 6.52 28.65 1.01
C ASN A 234 5.04 28.52 1.38
N PRO A 235 4.67 27.72 2.39
CA PRO A 235 3.29 27.67 2.86
C PRO A 235 2.90 29.01 3.49
N ALA A 236 1.62 29.37 3.35
CA ALA A 236 1.08 30.60 3.92
C ALA A 236 1.02 30.59 5.45
N GLU A 237 1.03 29.40 6.06
CA GLU A 237 0.92 29.20 7.51
C GLU A 237 1.79 28.01 7.94
N LYS A 238 2.62 28.19 8.98
CA LYS A 238 3.52 27.15 9.52
C LYS A 238 3.24 26.92 11.00
N TRP A 239 3.25 25.66 11.42
CA TRP A 239 3.09 25.26 12.81
C TRP A 239 4.11 24.19 13.19
N PHE A 240 4.55 24.18 14.44
CA PHE A 240 5.53 23.26 14.98
C PHE A 240 5.00 22.59 16.26
N PHE A 241 5.30 21.31 16.44
CA PHE A 241 4.95 20.54 17.64
C PHE A 241 6.21 20.01 18.34
N ASP A 242 6.42 20.43 19.58
CA ASP A 242 7.53 20.03 20.48
C ASP A 242 7.06 19.61 21.88
N GLY A 243 5.77 19.23 21.99
CA GLY A 243 5.05 19.04 23.25
C GLY A 243 3.79 19.90 23.31
N SER A 244 3.79 21.04 22.61
CA SER A 244 2.61 21.83 22.28
C SER A 244 2.74 22.44 20.87
N TRP A 245 1.64 22.95 20.32
CA TRP A 245 1.67 23.61 19.02
C TRP A 245 2.04 25.09 19.12
N HIS A 246 3.02 25.48 18.30
CA HIS A 246 3.48 26.84 18.17
C HIS A 246 3.41 27.29 16.71
N GLU A 247 3.01 28.53 16.49
CA GLU A 247 3.01 29.13 15.16
C GLU A 247 4.44 29.50 14.77
N GLY A 248 4.81 29.16 13.55
CA GLY A 248 6.12 29.42 12.97
C GLY A 248 6.10 30.63 12.04
N ASP A 249 7.24 31.29 11.89
CA ASP A 249 7.38 32.33 10.88
C ASP A 249 7.31 31.73 9.47
N ALA A 250 6.40 32.24 8.65
CA ALA A 250 6.37 31.93 7.22
C ALA A 250 7.55 32.65 6.54
N SER A 251 8.65 31.93 6.32
CA SER A 251 9.80 32.37 5.52
C SER A 251 9.46 32.56 4.05
#